data_AF-A0A4Y7PJB5-F1
#
_entry.id   AF-A0A4Y7PJB5-F1
#
_cell.length_a   1.000
_cell.length_b   1.000
_cell.length_c   1.000
_cell.angle_alpha   90.00
_cell.angle_beta   90.00
_cell.angle_gamma   90.00
#
_symmetry.space_group_name_H-M   'P 1'
#
loop_
_entity.id
_entity.type
_entity.pdbx_description
1 polymer ?
#
loop_
_entity_poly.entity_id
_entity_poly.type
_entity_poly.pdbx_seq_one_letter_code
_entity_poly.pdbx_strand_id
1 'polypeptide(L)'
;HRLDTTERPEEVSAWLKRGRKLSSIPEFNDITEFAAQWRKWWTRLQPAVRVSSTSAGWPLLRPTIADIDWSRTRRGGRNGLFVVVLTLVWW
;
A
#
# COMPACT_ATOMS: atom_id res chain seq x y z
N HIS A 1 1.22 14.16 8.34
CA HIS A 1 1.26 12.70 8.58
C HIS A 1 1.58 11.93 7.30
N ARG A 2 2.37 10.85 7.38
CA ARG A 2 2.82 10.00 6.25
C ARG A 2 2.53 8.53 6.57
N LEU A 3 2.40 7.67 5.55
CA LEU A 3 2.34 6.22 5.72
C LEU A 3 3.73 5.63 6.06
N ASP A 4 3.73 4.46 6.70
CA ASP A 4 4.93 3.62 6.83
C ASP A 4 5.44 3.26 5.41
N THR A 5 6.76 3.30 5.24
CA THR A 5 7.45 3.06 3.98
C THR A 5 8.14 1.71 3.91
N THR A 6 8.16 0.93 4.99
CA THR A 6 8.68 -0.45 4.96
C THR A 6 7.88 -1.30 3.97
N GLU A 7 8.57 -2.11 3.18
CA GLU A 7 8.03 -2.89 2.05
C GLU A 7 7.43 -2.07 0.90
N ARG A 8 7.43 -0.74 0.94
CA ARG A 8 6.89 0.08 -0.15
C ARG A 8 7.68 -0.19 -1.45
N PRO A 9 7.01 -0.46 -2.59
CA PRO A 9 7.71 -0.66 -3.86
C PRO A 9 8.59 0.54 -4.24
N GLU A 10 9.74 0.29 -4.87
CA GLU A 10 10.71 1.33 -5.21
C GLU A 10 10.15 2.28 -6.28
N GLU A 11 9.29 1.81 -7.17
CA GLU A 11 8.58 2.61 -8.17
C GLU A 11 7.73 3.70 -7.49
N VAL A 12 7.07 3.36 -6.38
CA VAL A 12 6.33 4.33 -5.57
C VAL A 12 7.28 5.34 -4.93
N SER A 13 8.40 4.87 -4.35
CA SER A 13 9.42 5.73 -3.76
C SER A 13 9.98 6.72 -4.79
N ALA A 14 10.34 6.24 -5.98
CA ALA A 14 10.88 7.04 -7.07
C ALA A 14 9.86 8.03 -7.63
N TRP A 15 8.60 7.61 -7.84
CA TRP A 15 7.52 8.49 -8.29
C TRP A 15 7.21 9.61 -7.28
N LEU A 16 7.19 9.29 -5.98
CA LEU A 16 7.04 10.28 -4.91
C LEU A 16 8.18 11.30 -4.91
N LYS A 17 9.44 10.86 -5.08
CA LYS A 17 10.64 11.72 -5.18
C LYS A 17 10.59 12.62 -6.43
N ARG A 18 10.01 12.16 -7.53
CA ARG A 18 9.83 12.91 -8.79
C ARG A 18 8.62 13.87 -8.80
N GLY A 19 8.08 14.19 -7.64
CA GLY A 19 7.04 15.22 -7.48
C GLY A 19 5.60 14.73 -7.68
N ARG A 20 5.38 13.41 -7.87
CA ARG A 20 4.04 12.80 -7.95
C ARG A 20 3.23 13.27 -9.17
N LYS A 21 3.89 13.35 -10.32
CA LYS A 21 3.25 13.75 -11.58
C LYS A 21 2.21 12.70 -11.97
N LEU A 22 0.93 13.08 -11.94
CA LEU A 22 -0.18 12.17 -12.26
C LEU A 22 -0.16 11.73 -13.73
N SER A 23 0.36 12.56 -14.62
CA SER A 23 0.55 12.26 -16.04
C SER A 23 1.76 11.37 -16.34
N SER A 24 2.53 10.98 -15.33
CA SER A 24 3.73 10.15 -15.47
C SER A 24 3.66 9.00 -14.48
N ILE A 25 3.02 7.92 -14.91
CA ILE A 25 3.05 6.64 -14.21
C ILE A 25 4.42 5.96 -14.42
N PRO A 26 4.92 5.17 -13.46
CA PRO A 26 6.15 4.40 -13.66
C PRO A 26 6.01 3.39 -14.80
N GLU A 27 7.11 3.13 -15.50
CA GLU A 27 7.24 1.95 -16.35
C GLU A 27 7.68 0.77 -15.47
N PHE A 28 7.07 -0.39 -15.70
CA PHE A 28 7.35 -1.61 -14.93
C PHE A 28 8.07 -2.62 -15.82
N ASN A 29 9.22 -3.11 -15.36
CA ASN A 29 9.91 -4.22 -16.00
C ASN A 29 9.15 -5.54 -15.76
N ASP A 30 8.64 -5.72 -14.53
CA ASP A 30 7.79 -6.84 -14.16
C ASP A 30 6.62 -6.33 -13.29
N ILE A 31 5.43 -6.29 -13.90
CA ILE A 31 4.20 -5.86 -13.21
C ILE A 31 3.77 -6.83 -12.10
N THR A 32 4.15 -8.11 -12.21
CA THR A 32 3.82 -9.15 -11.23
C THR A 32 4.65 -8.97 -9.97
N GLU A 33 5.94 -8.62 -10.13
CA GLU A 33 6.83 -8.26 -9.02
C GLU A 33 6.31 -7.02 -8.30
N PHE A 34 5.95 -5.96 -9.05
CA PHE A 34 5.34 -4.77 -8.47
C PHE A 34 4.07 -5.11 -7.67
N ALA A 35 3.16 -5.89 -8.24
CA ALA A 35 1.93 -6.27 -7.58
C ALA A 35 2.19 -7.10 -6.31
N ALA A 36 3.17 -8.01 -6.32
CA ALA A 36 3.58 -8.78 -5.14
C ALA A 36 4.15 -7.89 -4.03
N GLN A 37 5.06 -6.98 -4.37
CA GLN A 37 5.66 -6.05 -3.42
C GLN A 37 4.62 -5.06 -2.88
N TRP A 38 3.70 -4.60 -3.73
CA TRP A 38 2.60 -3.74 -3.34
C TRP A 38 1.68 -4.43 -2.31
N ARG A 39 1.34 -5.71 -2.53
CA ARG A 39 0.54 -6.49 -1.57
C ARG A 39 1.24 -6.61 -0.20
N LYS A 40 2.56 -6.82 -0.17
CA LYS A 40 3.33 -6.84 1.09
C LYS A 40 3.22 -5.51 1.82
N TRP A 41 3.43 -4.39 1.12
CA TRP A 41 3.30 -3.05 1.68
C TRP A 41 1.90 -2.80 2.24
N TRP A 42 0.86 -3.08 1.45
CA TRP A 42 -0.52 -2.88 1.89
C TRP A 42 -0.90 -3.74 3.08
N THR A 43 -0.43 -4.99 3.11
CA THR A 43 -0.62 -5.91 4.23
C THR A 43 0.01 -5.37 5.51
N ARG A 44 1.23 -4.82 5.43
CA ARG A 44 1.90 -4.20 6.58
C ARG A 44 1.17 -2.98 7.14
N LEU A 45 0.54 -2.20 6.26
CA LEU A 45 -0.26 -1.05 6.64
C LEU A 45 -1.59 -1.43 7.32
N GLN A 46 -2.03 -2.68 7.21
CA GLN A 46 -3.31 -3.09 7.76
C GLN A 46 -3.33 -3.19 9.29
N PRO A 47 -4.52 -3.04 9.89
CA PRO A 47 -4.78 -3.55 11.23
C PRO A 47 -4.42 -5.04 11.34
N ALA A 48 -3.81 -5.45 12.46
CA ALA A 48 -3.33 -6.82 12.65
C ALA A 48 -4.45 -7.86 12.47
N VAL A 49 -5.67 -7.54 12.92
CA VAL A 49 -6.86 -8.41 12.79
C VAL A 49 -7.27 -8.70 11.33
N ARG A 50 -6.73 -7.95 10.36
CA ARG A 50 -6.96 -8.19 8.93
C ARG A 50 -5.90 -9.07 8.29
N VAL A 51 -4.78 -9.32 8.95
CA VAL A 51 -3.66 -10.10 8.41
C VAL A 51 -3.84 -11.55 8.81
N SER A 52 -3.91 -12.46 7.84
CA SER A 52 -4.03 -13.89 8.11
C SER A 52 -2.71 -14.44 8.67
N SER A 53 -2.80 -15.35 9.63
CA SER A 53 -1.67 -16.15 10.13
C SER A 53 -1.29 -17.31 9.20
N THR A 54 -2.11 -17.61 8.19
CA THR A 54 -1.87 -18.70 7.23
C THR A 54 -0.84 -18.31 6.17
N SER A 55 -0.12 -19.29 5.62
CA SER A 55 0.89 -19.12 4.57
C SER A 55 0.42 -18.39 3.31
N ALA A 56 -0.88 -18.46 2.96
CA ALA A 56 -1.43 -17.73 1.83
C ALA A 56 -1.37 -16.20 2.01
N GLY A 57 -1.52 -15.70 3.26
CA GLY A 57 -1.44 -14.29 3.66
C GLY A 57 -2.40 -13.30 2.98
N TRP A 58 -3.09 -13.71 1.91
CA TRP A 58 -3.88 -12.87 1.02
C TRP A 58 -5.02 -13.69 0.36
N PRO A 59 -6.23 -13.13 0.14
CA PRO A 59 -6.66 -11.78 0.48
C PRO A 59 -6.74 -11.54 2.00
N LEU A 60 -6.65 -10.26 2.38
CA LEU A 60 -6.77 -9.84 3.77
C LEU A 60 -8.15 -10.20 4.34
N LEU A 61 -8.17 -10.57 5.63
CA LEU A 61 -9.39 -10.89 6.35
C LEU A 61 -10.34 -9.69 6.41
N ARG A 62 -11.64 -10.00 6.51
CA ARG A 62 -12.73 -9.04 6.70
C ARG A 62 -13.44 -9.34 8.03
N PRO A 63 -12.79 -9.05 9.18
CA PRO A 63 -13.38 -9.31 10.47
C PRO A 63 -14.63 -8.44 10.68
N THR A 64 -15.63 -8.99 11.38
CA THR A 64 -16.91 -8.31 11.69
C THR A 64 -16.88 -7.62 13.06
N ILE A 65 -15.72 -7.58 13.72
CA ILE A 65 -15.56 -6.94 15.03
C ILE A 65 -15.69 -5.42 14.94
N ALA A 66 -16.24 -4.81 15.99
CA ALA A 66 -16.16 -3.37 16.20
C ALA A 66 -14.72 -2.95 16.57
N ASP A 67 -14.43 -1.65 16.49
CA ASP A 67 -13.20 -1.02 17.03
C ASP A 67 -11.86 -1.46 16.41
N ILE A 68 -11.85 -1.68 15.10
CA ILE A 68 -10.60 -1.93 14.37
C ILE A 68 -9.69 -0.67 14.40
N ASP A 69 -8.44 -0.82 14.88
CA ASP A 69 -7.49 0.28 14.86
C ASP A 69 -6.94 0.58 13.45
N TRP A 70 -7.45 1.64 12.86
CA TRP A 70 -7.00 2.18 11.57
C TRP A 70 -5.91 3.26 11.68
N SER A 71 -5.29 3.47 12.84
CA SER A 71 -4.30 4.54 13.06
C SER A 71 -3.16 4.56 12.03
N ARG A 72 -2.75 3.38 11.53
CA ARG A 72 -1.69 3.22 10.52
C ARG A 72 -2.08 3.76 9.14
N THR A 73 -3.33 3.58 8.72
CA THR A 73 -3.83 4.04 7.42
C THR A 73 -4.53 5.40 7.48
N ARG A 74 -4.92 5.87 8.67
CA ARG A 74 -5.56 7.18 8.92
C ARG A 74 -4.56 8.34 8.80
N ARG A 75 -3.95 8.46 7.61
CA ARG A 75 -2.92 9.42 7.25
C ARG A 75 -3.46 10.23 6.07
N GLY A 76 -3.96 11.43 6.31
CA GLY A 76 -4.55 12.32 5.28
C GLY A 76 -3.56 13.27 4.60
N GLY A 77 -2.27 13.17 4.90
CA GLY A 77 -1.27 14.08 4.33
C GLY A 77 -0.95 13.80 2.87
N ARG A 78 -0.08 14.63 2.28
CA ARG A 78 0.42 14.54 0.89
C ARG A 78 0.99 13.16 0.49
N ASN A 79 1.46 12.40 1.47
CA ASN A 79 1.99 11.04 1.35
C ASN A 79 1.20 10.03 2.21
N GLY A 80 -0.11 10.25 2.27
CA GLY A 80 -1.09 9.50 3.05
C GLY A 80 -1.78 8.38 2.25
N LEU A 81 -2.95 7.95 2.71
CA LEU A 81 -3.74 6.86 2.11
C LEU A 81 -4.02 7.06 0.63
N PHE A 82 -4.18 8.30 0.18
CA PHE A 82 -4.40 8.64 -1.23
C PHE A 82 -3.30 8.09 -2.16
N VAL A 83 -2.04 8.00 -1.68
CA VAL A 83 -0.95 7.40 -2.46
C VAL A 83 -1.22 5.92 -2.76
N VAL A 84 -1.72 5.16 -1.78
CA VAL A 84 -2.05 3.74 -1.96
C VAL A 84 -3.12 3.58 -3.04
N VAL A 85 -4.17 4.39 -2.99
CA VAL A 85 -5.26 4.36 -3.98
C VAL A 85 -4.74 4.71 -5.38
N LEU A 86 -3.89 5.73 -5.50
CA LEU A 86 -3.31 6.11 -6.80
C LEU A 86 -2.46 5.00 -7.43
N THR A 87 -1.68 4.30 -6.62
CA THR A 87 -0.82 3.22 -7.11
C THR A 87 -1.60 1.99 -7.62
N LEU A 88 -2.88 1.86 -7.27
CA LEU A 88 -3.79 0.85 -7.85
C LEU A 88 -4.26 1.20 -9.26
N VAL A 89 -4.05 2.44 -9.74
CA VAL A 89 -4.35 2.81 -11.13
C VAL A 89 -3.23 2.35 -12.07
N TRP A 90 -2.06 2.00 -11.52
CA TRP A 90 -0.90 1.60 -12.31
C TRP A 90 -1.02 0.18 -12.87
N TRP A 91 -1.89 -0.66 -12.30
CA TRP A 91 -2.04 -2.08 -12.64
C TRP A 91 -3.44 -2.61 -12.31
#